data_AF-A0A9P5YX80-F1
#
_entry.id   AF-A0A9P5YX80-F1
#
_cell.length_a   1.000
_cell.length_b   1.000
_cell.length_c   1.000
_cell.angle_alpha   90.00
_cell.angle_beta   90.00
_cell.angle_gamma   90.00
#
_symmetry.space_group_name_H-M   'P 1'
#
loop_
_entity.id
_entity.type
_entity.pdbx_description
1 polymer ?
#
loop_
_entity_poly.entity_id
_entity_poly.type
_entity_poly.pdbx_seq_one_letter_code
_entity_poly.pdbx_strand_id
1 'polypeptide(L)'
;MAVCAVCAHPASLQCSACHRVAYCTQEHQEFAWEKHKRLCKILQKMDRGEPTPDPKSYCGLCGKTGGPLRTTDCCGKTLCDDYEKYVMFTYSHDSCSRNHDRYTSCHSHHTEEHSGSDWKTCIECAEGFDPEFTAWYGTNNFNFLDDILPNPPTFSPKYCKKCGKMVKQNAESNSRLPDRSILCSTCM
;
A
#
# COMPACT_ATOMS: atom_id res chain seq x y z
N MET A 1 4.53 10.88 12.71
CA MET A 1 4.46 11.59 11.40
C MET A 1 3.69 10.70 10.43
N ALA A 2 2.83 11.27 9.58
CA ALA A 2 2.14 10.48 8.57
C ALA A 2 3.12 10.05 7.45
N VAL A 3 2.88 8.89 6.86
CA VAL A 3 3.69 8.35 5.76
C VAL A 3 2.88 8.33 4.47
N CYS A 4 3.58 8.42 3.34
CA CYS A 4 2.93 8.41 2.04
C CYS A 4 2.36 7.02 1.73
N ALA A 5 1.07 6.94 1.40
CA ALA A 5 0.39 5.68 1.06
C ALA A 5 0.89 5.04 -0.26
N VAL A 6 1.77 5.69 -1.01
CA VAL A 6 2.35 5.16 -2.25
C VAL A 6 3.79 4.69 -2.05
N CYS A 7 4.58 5.34 -1.19
CA CYS A 7 6.02 5.04 -1.07
C CYS A 7 6.57 4.95 0.36
N ALA A 8 5.75 5.14 1.40
CA ALA A 8 6.11 5.16 2.81
C ALA A 8 7.10 6.25 3.28
N HIS A 9 7.62 7.10 2.39
CA HIS A 9 8.38 8.29 2.79
C HIS A 9 7.50 9.28 3.57
N PRO A 10 8.09 10.16 4.40
CA PRO A 10 7.33 11.17 5.15
C PRO A 10 6.37 11.96 4.24
N ALA A 11 5.12 12.06 4.68
CA ALA A 11 4.08 12.78 3.94
C ALA A 11 3.88 14.19 4.51
N SER A 12 3.80 15.17 3.60
CA SER A 12 3.46 16.56 3.90
C SER A 12 2.04 16.94 3.44
N LEU A 13 1.42 16.09 2.62
CA LEU A 13 0.07 16.26 2.10
C LEU A 13 -0.86 15.22 2.68
N GLN A 14 -2.14 15.57 2.78
CA GLN A 14 -3.20 14.68 3.20
C GLN A 14 -4.39 14.87 2.27
N CYS A 15 -5.18 13.82 2.04
CA CYS A 15 -6.44 13.96 1.33
C CYS A 15 -7.32 14.98 2.08
N SER A 16 -7.55 16.14 1.47
CA SER A 16 -8.30 17.25 2.07
C SER A 16 -9.78 16.95 2.29
N ALA A 17 -10.30 15.87 1.72
CA ALA A 17 -11.71 15.51 1.82
C ALA A 17 -11.98 14.51 2.95
N CYS A 18 -11.15 13.46 3.11
CA CYS A 18 -11.36 12.44 4.14
C CYS A 18 -10.37 12.50 5.31
N HIS A 19 -9.23 13.18 5.14
CA HIS A 19 -8.17 13.23 6.16
C HIS A 19 -7.72 11.84 6.70
N ARG A 20 -7.91 10.76 5.95
CA ARG A 20 -7.47 9.40 6.38
C ARG A 20 -6.19 8.91 5.69
N VAL A 21 -5.80 9.53 4.57
CA VAL A 21 -4.65 9.09 3.76
C VAL A 21 -3.72 10.25 3.46
N ALA A 22 -2.41 10.01 3.52
CA ALA A 22 -1.36 11.00 3.34
C ALA A 22 -0.43 10.69 2.15
N TYR A 23 0.15 11.73 1.56
CA TYR A 23 1.01 11.66 0.39
C TYR A 23 2.23 12.59 0.53
N CYS A 24 3.37 12.22 -0.05
CA CYS A 24 4.55 13.08 -0.07
C CYS A 24 4.52 14.13 -1.19
N THR A 25 3.79 13.87 -2.28
CA THR A 25 3.68 14.74 -3.46
C THR A 25 2.27 14.68 -4.04
N GLN A 26 1.90 15.71 -4.81
CA GLN A 26 0.64 15.74 -5.56
C GLN A 26 0.57 14.60 -6.59
N GLU A 27 1.68 14.28 -7.25
CA GLU A 27 1.79 13.16 -8.18
C GLU A 27 1.35 11.83 -7.54
N HIS A 28 1.80 11.54 -6.31
CA HIS A 28 1.38 10.34 -5.60
C HIS A 28 -0.10 10.36 -5.21
N GLN A 29 -0.65 11.54 -4.92
CA GLN A 29 -2.08 11.69 -4.66
C GLN A 29 -2.91 11.43 -5.94
N GLU A 30 -2.49 11.97 -7.08
CA GLU A 30 -3.13 11.77 -8.38
C GLU A 30 -3.05 10.30 -8.82
N PHE A 31 -1.88 9.68 -8.67
CA PHE A 31 -1.69 8.26 -8.94
C PHE A 31 -2.62 7.37 -8.11
N ALA A 32 -2.77 7.66 -6.81
CA ALA A 32 -3.65 6.90 -5.93
C ALA A 32 -5.15 7.21 -6.13
N TRP A 33 -5.50 8.31 -6.81
CA TRP A 33 -6.85 8.84 -6.84
C TRP A 33 -7.88 7.89 -7.47
N GLU A 34 -7.51 7.22 -8.55
CA GLU A 34 -8.43 6.30 -9.25
C GLU A 34 -8.95 5.20 -8.33
N LYS A 35 -8.11 4.69 -7.42
CA LYS A 35 -8.49 3.73 -6.38
C LYS A 35 -9.12 4.38 -5.17
N HIS A 36 -8.63 5.54 -4.75
CA HIS A 36 -9.06 6.19 -3.52
C HIS A 36 -10.45 6.84 -3.63
N LYS A 37 -10.83 7.41 -4.78
CA LYS A 37 -11.97 8.33 -4.90
C LYS A 37 -13.32 7.80 -4.40
N ARG A 38 -13.61 6.50 -4.58
CA ARG A 38 -14.87 5.92 -4.09
C ARG A 38 -14.80 5.66 -2.59
N LEU A 39 -13.70 5.08 -2.11
CA LEU A 39 -13.46 4.88 -0.68
C LEU A 39 -13.46 6.22 0.07
N CYS A 40 -12.85 7.26 -0.50
CA CYS A 40 -12.86 8.63 0.02
C CYS A 40 -14.28 9.15 0.29
N LYS A 41 -15.22 8.90 -0.64
CA LYS A 41 -16.63 9.28 -0.45
C LYS A 41 -17.30 8.49 0.67
N ILE A 42 -16.98 7.20 0.81
CA ILE A 42 -17.50 6.37 1.91
C ILE A 42 -16.99 6.90 3.26
N LEU A 43 -15.69 7.19 3.36
CA LEU A 43 -15.08 7.73 4.58
C LEU A 43 -15.68 9.09 4.96
N GLN A 44 -15.87 9.98 3.99
CA GLN A 44 -16.55 11.25 4.23
C GLN A 44 -17.97 11.08 4.77
N LYS A 45 -18.72 10.08 4.28
CA LYS A 45 -20.05 9.77 4.81
C LYS A 45 -19.96 9.26 6.25
N MET A 46 -19.00 8.37 6.54
CA MET A 46 -18.76 7.89 7.91
C MET A 46 -18.46 9.04 8.86
N ASP A 47 -17.57 9.96 8.47
CA ASP A 47 -17.20 11.12 9.29
C ASP A 47 -18.38 12.08 9.53
N ARG A 48 -19.34 12.15 8.59
CA ARG A 48 -20.58 12.93 8.75
C ARG A 48 -21.71 12.18 9.46
N GLY A 49 -21.49 10.93 9.87
CA GLY A 49 -22.52 10.08 10.49
C GLY A 49 -23.65 9.69 9.53
N GLU A 50 -23.41 9.75 8.22
CA GLU A 50 -24.38 9.34 7.21
C GLU A 50 -24.39 7.80 7.07
N PRO A 51 -25.52 7.21 6.62
CA PRO A 51 -25.57 5.78 6.29
C PRO A 51 -24.52 5.41 5.24
N THR A 52 -23.68 4.43 5.60
CA THR A 52 -22.68 3.84 4.70
C THR A 52 -23.08 2.44 4.27
N PRO A 53 -22.60 1.96 3.11
CA PRO A 53 -22.82 0.57 2.70
C PRO A 53 -22.26 -0.41 3.73
N ASP A 54 -22.83 -1.60 3.80
CA ASP A 54 -22.30 -2.70 4.62
C ASP A 54 -20.84 -2.99 4.22
N PRO A 55 -19.88 -3.13 5.16
CA PRO A 55 -18.48 -3.46 4.86
C PRO A 55 -18.27 -4.66 3.93
N LYS A 56 -19.19 -5.62 3.88
CA LYS A 56 -19.16 -6.80 3.00
C LYS A 56 -19.72 -6.53 1.60
N SER A 57 -20.33 -5.38 1.38
CA SER A 57 -20.97 -4.98 0.11
C SER A 57 -20.08 -4.12 -0.80
N TYR A 58 -18.88 -3.75 -0.34
CA TYR A 58 -17.92 -2.98 -1.12
C TYR A 58 -16.49 -3.45 -0.88
N CYS A 59 -15.61 -3.10 -1.81
CA CYS A 59 -14.18 -3.36 -1.66
C CYS A 59 -13.54 -2.37 -0.67
N GLY A 60 -12.98 -2.86 0.44
CA GLY A 60 -12.35 -2.02 1.46
C GLY A 60 -11.09 -1.26 1.01
N LEU A 61 -10.48 -1.64 -0.13
CA LEU A 61 -9.30 -0.95 -0.67
C LEU A 61 -9.65 0.17 -1.67
N CYS A 62 -10.72 0.01 -2.46
CA CYS A 62 -11.05 0.96 -3.53
C CYS A 62 -12.49 1.49 -3.52
N GLY A 63 -13.34 1.04 -2.60
CA GLY A 63 -14.73 1.47 -2.46
C GLY A 63 -15.67 1.03 -3.59
N LYS A 64 -15.26 0.09 -4.45
CA LYS A 64 -16.13 -0.45 -5.52
C LYS A 64 -17.25 -1.31 -4.92
N THR A 65 -18.49 -1.03 -5.32
CA THR A 65 -19.68 -1.84 -5.03
C THR A 65 -20.08 -2.67 -6.26
N GLY A 66 -20.86 -3.74 -6.06
CA GLY A 66 -21.55 -4.48 -7.14
C GLY A 66 -20.66 -5.24 -8.12
N GLY A 67 -19.35 -5.38 -7.86
CA GLY A 67 -18.47 -6.26 -8.63
C GLY A 67 -18.41 -7.66 -8.03
N PRO A 68 -17.71 -8.62 -8.66
CA PRO A 68 -17.29 -9.79 -7.92
C PRO A 68 -16.40 -9.30 -6.76
N LEU A 69 -16.79 -9.65 -5.54
CA LEU A 69 -16.08 -9.37 -4.31
C LEU A 69 -15.71 -10.70 -3.68
N ARG A 70 -14.56 -10.76 -3.03
CA ARG A 70 -14.15 -11.89 -2.20
C ARG A 70 -13.71 -11.42 -0.83
N THR A 71 -13.66 -12.36 0.09
CA THR A 71 -13.05 -12.18 1.40
C THR A 71 -11.58 -12.64 1.33
N THR A 72 -10.67 -11.91 1.96
CA THR A 72 -9.28 -12.33 2.12
C THR A 72 -9.19 -13.52 3.06
N ASP A 73 -8.28 -14.43 2.78
CA ASP A 73 -7.97 -15.53 3.70
C ASP A 73 -7.13 -15.04 4.90
N CYS A 74 -6.26 -14.03 4.68
CA CYS A 74 -5.36 -13.50 5.71
C CYS A 74 -6.03 -12.69 6.83
N CYS A 75 -6.93 -11.75 6.51
CA CYS A 75 -7.53 -10.83 7.49
C CYS A 75 -9.06 -10.80 7.51
N GLY A 76 -9.72 -11.68 6.74
CA GLY A 76 -11.18 -11.77 6.69
C GLY A 76 -11.91 -10.54 6.14
N LYS A 77 -11.23 -9.62 5.43
CA LYS A 77 -11.84 -8.39 4.90
C LYS A 77 -12.28 -8.54 3.45
N THR A 78 -13.27 -7.75 3.03
CA THR A 78 -13.85 -7.81 1.69
C THR A 78 -13.15 -6.86 0.71
N LEU A 79 -12.82 -7.37 -0.48
CA LEU A 79 -12.21 -6.59 -1.56
C LEU A 79 -12.63 -7.12 -2.95
N CYS A 80 -12.21 -6.44 -4.03
CA CYS A 80 -12.49 -6.88 -5.40
C CYS A 80 -11.88 -8.26 -5.69
N ASP A 81 -12.68 -9.15 -6.27
CA ASP A 81 -12.19 -10.40 -6.83
C ASP A 81 -11.75 -10.18 -8.28
N ASP A 82 -10.49 -9.80 -8.45
CA ASP A 82 -9.90 -9.36 -9.72
C ASP A 82 -8.54 -9.99 -10.02
N TYR A 83 -8.24 -11.13 -9.38
CA TYR A 83 -6.97 -11.83 -9.54
C TYR A 83 -6.72 -12.27 -10.99
N GLU A 84 -7.73 -12.91 -11.61
CA GLU A 84 -7.70 -13.42 -12.99
C GLU A 84 -7.71 -12.34 -14.07
N LYS A 85 -7.91 -11.06 -13.69
CA LYS A 85 -7.95 -9.94 -14.63
C LYS A 85 -6.58 -9.29 -14.82
N TYR A 86 -5.57 -9.73 -14.07
CA TYR A 86 -4.23 -9.19 -14.17
C TYR A 86 -3.53 -9.65 -15.46
N VAL A 87 -3.12 -8.69 -16.27
CA VAL A 87 -2.29 -8.97 -17.45
C VAL A 87 -0.82 -8.96 -17.03
N MET A 88 -0.11 -10.06 -17.28
CA MET A 88 1.31 -10.19 -16.98
C MET A 88 2.14 -9.05 -17.59
N PHE A 89 3.20 -8.64 -16.89
CA PHE A 89 4.11 -7.52 -17.26
C PHE A 89 3.49 -6.11 -17.30
N THR A 90 2.22 -5.93 -16.94
CA THR A 90 1.64 -4.59 -16.79
C THR A 90 2.04 -3.91 -15.49
N TYR A 91 2.40 -4.70 -14.47
CA TYR A 91 2.63 -4.22 -13.10
C TYR A 91 1.47 -3.34 -12.59
N SER A 92 0.25 -3.59 -13.09
CA SER A 92 -0.92 -2.76 -12.82
C SER A 92 -1.22 -2.72 -11.33
N HIS A 93 -1.41 -1.48 -10.85
CA HIS A 93 -1.88 -1.22 -9.50
C HIS A 93 -3.40 -1.37 -9.41
N ASP A 94 -4.12 -1.85 -10.42
CA ASP A 94 -5.59 -1.87 -10.45
C ASP A 94 -6.20 -3.07 -9.72
N SER A 95 -5.55 -4.25 -9.78
CA SER A 95 -6.04 -5.47 -9.13
C SER A 95 -5.96 -5.36 -7.61
N CYS A 96 -7.09 -5.26 -6.91
CA CYS A 96 -7.10 -5.14 -5.45
C CYS A 96 -6.68 -6.43 -4.77
N SER A 97 -7.16 -7.60 -5.21
CA SER A 97 -6.83 -8.89 -4.56
C SER A 97 -5.36 -9.17 -4.71
N ARG A 98 -4.89 -9.22 -5.96
CA ARG A 98 -3.52 -9.57 -6.26
C ARG A 98 -2.51 -8.63 -5.59
N ASN A 99 -2.79 -7.33 -5.56
CA ASN A 99 -1.86 -6.37 -4.97
C ASN A 99 -1.91 -6.39 -3.45
N HIS A 100 -3.06 -6.67 -2.82
CA HIS A 100 -3.11 -6.94 -1.39
C HIS A 100 -2.25 -8.16 -1.05
N ASP A 101 -2.40 -9.24 -1.81
CA ASP A 101 -1.70 -10.50 -1.57
C ASP A 101 -0.18 -10.36 -1.76
N ARG A 102 0.23 -9.63 -2.82
CA ARG A 102 1.65 -9.49 -3.18
C ARG A 102 2.38 -8.42 -2.38
N TYR A 103 1.68 -7.39 -1.91
CA TYR A 103 2.29 -6.16 -1.43
C TYR A 103 1.89 -5.76 -0.02
N THR A 104 1.42 -6.70 0.80
CA THR A 104 1.16 -6.42 2.22
C THR A 104 1.85 -7.42 3.13
N SER A 105 2.37 -6.92 4.27
CA SER A 105 2.89 -7.79 5.33
C SER A 105 1.80 -8.68 5.91
N CYS A 106 0.54 -8.23 5.90
CA CYS A 106 -0.61 -9.03 6.33
C CYS A 106 -0.75 -10.35 5.57
N HIS A 107 -0.72 -10.31 4.23
CA HIS A 107 -0.80 -11.52 3.45
C HIS A 107 0.47 -12.37 3.55
N SER A 108 1.66 -11.74 3.52
CA SER A 108 2.93 -12.45 3.69
C SER A 108 2.98 -13.21 5.02
N HIS A 109 2.55 -12.60 6.12
CA HIS A 109 2.49 -13.25 7.44
C HIS A 109 1.62 -14.51 7.42
N HIS A 110 0.45 -14.43 6.78
CA HIS A 110 -0.47 -15.56 6.66
C HIS A 110 0.12 -16.69 5.81
N THR A 111 0.71 -16.36 4.65
CA THR A 111 1.21 -17.35 3.68
C THR A 111 2.50 -18.03 4.13
N GLU A 112 3.37 -17.31 4.84
CA GLU A 112 4.60 -17.88 5.42
C GLU A 112 4.36 -18.56 6.79
N GLU A 113 3.11 -18.57 7.27
CA GLU A 113 2.69 -19.20 8.53
C GLU A 113 3.53 -18.77 9.75
N HIS A 114 3.90 -17.48 9.78
CA HIS A 114 4.68 -16.92 10.88
C HIS A 114 3.95 -17.08 12.22
N SER A 115 4.74 -17.24 13.29
CA SER A 115 4.18 -17.39 14.63
C SER A 115 3.48 -16.10 15.12
N GLY A 116 2.35 -16.29 15.81
CA GLY A 116 1.53 -15.19 16.33
C GLY A 116 0.38 -14.79 15.38
N SER A 117 -0.62 -14.12 15.95
CA SER A 117 -1.86 -13.78 15.21
C SER A 117 -1.81 -12.46 14.47
N ASP A 118 -0.89 -11.55 14.81
CA ASP A 118 -0.81 -10.20 14.24
C ASP A 118 0.58 -9.89 13.68
N TRP A 119 0.63 -9.69 12.37
CA TRP A 119 1.83 -9.33 11.62
C TRP A 119 2.46 -8.02 12.10
N LYS A 120 1.68 -7.09 12.68
CA LYS A 120 2.19 -5.81 13.21
C LYS A 120 3.12 -6.00 14.41
N THR A 121 3.04 -7.14 15.07
CA THR A 121 3.87 -7.52 16.24
C THR A 121 4.83 -8.66 15.94
N CYS A 122 4.83 -9.20 14.72
CA CYS A 122 5.68 -10.30 14.31
C CYS A 122 7.11 -9.83 14.03
N ILE A 123 8.09 -10.39 14.73
CA ILE A 123 9.51 -10.06 14.57
C ILE A 123 10.00 -10.43 13.17
N GLU A 124 9.57 -11.59 12.64
CA GLU A 124 9.95 -12.05 11.30
C GLU A 124 9.45 -11.08 10.22
N CYS A 125 8.23 -10.55 10.36
CA CYS A 125 7.71 -9.51 9.46
C CYS A 125 8.45 -8.17 9.61
N ALA A 126 8.88 -7.82 10.82
CA ALA A 126 9.58 -6.55 11.08
C ALA A 126 11.03 -6.56 10.54
N GLU A 127 11.72 -7.69 10.62
CA GLU A 127 13.15 -7.83 10.30
C GLU A 127 13.44 -8.49 8.95
N GLY A 128 12.43 -9.06 8.28
CA GLY A 128 12.61 -9.80 7.03
C GLY A 128 13.06 -8.98 5.82
N PHE A 129 12.94 -7.65 5.85
CA PHE A 129 13.26 -6.77 4.73
C PHE A 129 14.04 -5.51 5.16
N ASP A 130 14.61 -4.80 4.17
CA ASP A 130 15.17 -3.46 4.39
C ASP A 130 14.08 -2.52 4.97
N PRO A 131 14.41 -1.62 5.91
CA PRO A 131 13.44 -0.76 6.57
C PRO A 131 12.48 0.02 5.66
N GLU A 132 12.92 0.42 4.45
CA GLU A 132 12.04 1.08 3.48
C GLU A 132 10.97 0.13 2.91
N PHE A 133 11.32 -1.13 2.67
CA PHE A 133 10.38 -2.18 2.25
C PHE A 133 9.44 -2.54 3.39
N THR A 134 9.94 -2.76 4.61
CA THR A 134 9.11 -3.06 5.78
C THR A 134 8.07 -1.96 6.03
N ALA A 135 8.49 -0.68 6.00
CA ALA A 135 7.57 0.44 6.10
C ALA A 135 6.53 0.42 4.98
N TRP A 136 6.96 0.20 3.73
CA TRP A 136 6.05 0.20 2.59
C TRP A 136 5.02 -0.93 2.62
N TYR A 137 5.43 -2.17 2.88
CA TYR A 137 4.50 -3.30 2.98
C TYR A 137 3.46 -3.11 4.08
N GLY A 138 3.81 -2.42 5.17
CA GLY A 138 2.90 -2.13 6.27
C GLY A 138 2.02 -0.89 6.12
N THR A 139 2.29 0.01 5.17
CA THR A 139 1.58 1.31 5.09
C THR A 139 1.11 1.73 3.71
N ASN A 140 1.39 0.96 2.66
CA ASN A 140 0.94 1.30 1.31
C ASN A 140 -0.59 1.19 1.16
N ASN A 141 -1.11 1.72 0.06
CA ASN A 141 -2.54 1.76 -0.29
C ASN A 141 -3.16 0.40 -0.66
N PHE A 142 -2.44 -0.71 -0.53
CA PHE A 142 -2.97 -2.07 -0.62
C PHE A 142 -3.33 -2.65 0.76
N ASN A 143 -2.97 -1.95 1.84
CA ASN A 143 -3.46 -2.24 3.18
C ASN A 143 -4.84 -1.61 3.38
N PHE A 144 -5.68 -2.29 4.16
CA PHE A 144 -6.92 -1.69 4.65
C PHE A 144 -6.60 -0.57 5.64
N LEU A 145 -7.43 0.48 5.70
CA LEU A 145 -7.11 1.68 6.48
C LEU A 145 -7.01 1.43 7.99
N ASP A 146 -7.75 0.44 8.50
CA ASP A 146 -7.67 -0.03 9.88
C ASP A 146 -6.50 -0.97 10.14
N ASP A 147 -5.81 -1.42 9.09
CA ASP A 147 -4.65 -2.29 9.15
C ASP A 147 -3.32 -1.62 8.78
N ILE A 148 -3.26 -0.29 8.75
CA ILE A 148 -1.99 0.41 8.56
C ILE A 148 -1.09 0.22 9.79
N LEU A 149 0.19 -0.08 9.57
CA LEU A 149 1.21 -0.16 10.63
C LEU A 149 1.34 1.22 11.31
N PRO A 150 1.05 1.35 12.62
CA PRO A 150 0.96 2.65 13.28
C PRO A 150 2.32 3.35 13.44
N ASN A 151 3.38 2.58 13.67
CA ASN A 151 4.74 3.09 13.86
C ASN A 151 5.68 2.37 12.88
N PRO A 152 5.62 2.71 11.58
CA PRO A 152 6.50 2.08 10.60
C PRO A 152 7.97 2.44 10.87
N PRO A 153 8.91 1.55 10.54
CA PRO A 153 10.33 1.81 10.74
C PRO A 153 10.77 3.05 9.94
N THR A 154 11.63 3.86 10.54
CA THR A 154 12.28 4.98 9.85
C THR A 154 13.46 4.47 9.02
N PHE A 155 13.72 5.11 7.90
CA PHE A 155 14.81 4.73 6.99
C PHE A 155 15.46 5.96 6.37
N SER A 156 16.73 5.81 5.99
CA SER A 156 17.44 6.85 5.25
C SER A 156 17.07 6.78 3.76
N PRO A 157 16.78 7.92 3.10
CA PRO A 157 16.56 7.94 1.66
C PRO A 157 17.76 7.38 0.90
N LYS A 158 17.48 6.64 -0.17
CA LYS A 158 18.50 6.09 -1.06
C LYS A 158 18.58 6.93 -2.33
N TYR A 159 19.76 6.99 -2.93
CA TYR A 159 20.04 7.86 -4.07
C TYR A 159 20.67 7.07 -5.21
N CYS A 160 20.35 7.48 -6.44
CA CYS A 160 20.93 6.91 -7.65
C CYS A 160 22.44 7.15 -7.69
N LYS A 161 23.24 6.10 -7.85
CA LYS A 161 24.70 6.19 -7.90
C LYS A 161 25.21 7.09 -9.04
N LYS A 162 24.48 7.16 -10.16
CA LYS A 162 24.90 7.90 -11.36
C LYS A 162 24.52 9.39 -11.33
N CYS A 163 23.29 9.71 -10.92
CA CYS A 163 22.77 11.08 -11.01
C CYS A 163 22.41 11.72 -9.66
N GLY A 164 22.51 10.99 -8.55
CA GLY A 164 22.17 11.49 -7.21
C GLY A 164 20.69 11.73 -6.96
N LYS A 165 19.78 11.45 -7.91
CA LYS A 165 18.33 11.52 -7.70
C LYS A 165 17.92 10.57 -6.57
N MET A 166 17.09 11.02 -5.63
CA MET A 166 16.46 10.16 -4.64
C MET A 166 15.62 9.07 -5.34
N VAL A 167 15.76 7.83 -4.89
CA VAL A 167 15.04 6.66 -5.42
C VAL A 167 14.09 6.15 -4.35
N LYS A 168 12.79 6.14 -4.66
CA LYS A 168 11.76 5.50 -3.83
C LYS A 168 11.60 4.06 -4.30
N GLN A 169 12.27 3.12 -3.62
CA GLN A 169 12.47 1.76 -4.16
C GLN A 169 11.16 1.03 -4.51
N ASN A 170 10.08 1.32 -3.78
CA ASN A 170 8.79 0.64 -3.91
C ASN A 170 7.78 1.34 -4.82
N ALA A 171 8.08 2.57 -5.26
CA ALA A 171 7.17 3.38 -6.07
C ALA A 171 7.74 3.71 -7.45
N GLU A 172 9.04 3.48 -7.67
CA GLU A 172 9.73 3.82 -8.92
C GLU A 172 10.58 2.65 -9.40
N SER A 173 10.63 2.43 -10.72
CA SER A 173 11.53 1.44 -11.32
C SER A 173 13.00 1.77 -11.01
N ASN A 174 13.72 0.78 -10.50
CA ASN A 174 15.12 0.89 -10.11
C ASN A 174 15.83 -0.46 -10.29
N SER A 175 17.16 -0.40 -10.36
CA SER A 175 18.02 -1.59 -10.39
C SER A 175 19.02 -1.54 -9.26
N ARG A 176 19.25 -2.68 -8.61
CA ARG A 176 20.28 -2.86 -7.60
C ARG A 176 21.51 -3.51 -8.22
N LEU A 177 22.66 -2.86 -8.10
CA LEU A 177 23.95 -3.36 -8.60
C LEU A 177 24.58 -4.36 -7.62
N PRO A 178 25.57 -5.17 -8.05
CA PRO A 178 26.26 -6.14 -7.18
C PRO A 178 26.91 -5.51 -5.93
N ASP A 179 27.34 -4.25 -6.03
CA ASP A 179 27.89 -3.47 -4.91
C ASP A 179 26.81 -2.87 -4.00
N ARG A 180 25.55 -3.28 -4.18
CA ARG A 180 24.33 -2.82 -3.47
C ARG A 180 23.92 -1.38 -3.76
N SER A 181 24.62 -0.67 -4.63
CA SER A 181 24.18 0.65 -5.08
C SER A 181 22.96 0.58 -5.99
N ILE A 182 22.23 1.68 -6.11
CA ILE A 182 20.95 1.72 -6.83
C ILE A 182 21.06 2.64 -8.04
N LEU A 183 20.46 2.25 -9.16
CA LEU A 183 20.26 3.08 -10.35
C LEU A 183 18.77 3.39 -10.51
N CYS A 184 18.43 4.67 -10.74
CA CYS A 184 17.07 5.05 -11.13
C CYS A 184 16.77 4.62 -12.56
N SER A 185 15.50 4.57 -12.93
CA SER A 185 15.04 4.09 -14.23
C SER A 185 15.71 4.71 -15.46
N THR A 186 16.10 5.99 -15.39
CA THR A 186 16.78 6.70 -16.48
C THR A 186 18.28 6.37 -16.57
N CYS A 187 18.86 5.82 -15.50
CA CYS A 187 20.29 5.52 -15.39
C CYS A 187 20.63 4.03 -15.49
N MET A 188 19.61 3.15 -15.44
CA MET A 188 19.72 1.73 -15.78
C MET A 188 20.10 1.58 -17.24
#